data_AF-A0A920U328-F1
#
_entry.id   AF-A0A920U328-F1
#
_cell.length_a   1.000
_cell.length_b   1.000
_cell.length_c   1.000
_cell.angle_alpha   90.00
_cell.angle_beta   90.00
_cell.angle_gamma   90.00
#
_symmetry.space_group_name_H-M   'P 1'
#
loop_
_entity.id
_entity.type
_entity.pdbx_description
1 polymer ?
#
loop_
_entity_poly.entity_id
_entity_poly.type
_entity_poly.pdbx_seq_one_letter_code
_entity_poly.pdbx_strand_id
1 'polypeptide(L)'
;MDSLRSPLDLPPRLLIAVGGNAIHPEGIRGTPEEQMQTAARAARTLLPILELERELIVTHGNGPGVGKTIMRQVLARHRVTPMSLDICVANTQGVTAYLLMQALRTRCGVPETRDMLSG
;
A
#
# COMPACT_ATOMS: atom_id res chain seq x y z
N MET A 1 -14.96 -39.34 -11.50
CA MET A 1 -15.98 -38.33 -11.20
C MET A 1 -15.26 -37.16 -10.58
N ASP A 2 -14.68 -36.33 -11.45
CA ASP A 2 -13.97 -35.12 -11.05
C ASP A 2 -15.06 -34.08 -10.76
N SER A 3 -15.33 -33.88 -9.48
CA SER A 3 -16.28 -32.88 -9.00
C SER A 3 -15.74 -31.53 -9.43
N LEU A 4 -16.37 -30.94 -10.45
CA LEU A 4 -16.14 -29.54 -10.83
C LEU A 4 -16.37 -28.69 -9.58
N ARG A 5 -15.28 -28.26 -8.96
CA ARG A 5 -15.30 -27.31 -7.85
C ARG A 5 -16.18 -26.14 -8.26
N SER A 6 -17.09 -25.75 -7.37
CA SER A 6 -17.85 -24.51 -7.50
C SER A 6 -16.87 -23.36 -7.84
N PRO A 7 -17.24 -22.39 -8.69
CA PRO A 7 -16.38 -21.26 -9.04
C PRO A 7 -15.91 -20.40 -7.84
N LEU A 8 -16.34 -20.73 -6.61
CA LEU A 8 -15.93 -20.08 -5.36
C LEU A 8 -15.30 -21.05 -4.33
N ASP A 9 -14.84 -22.24 -4.72
CA ASP A 9 -14.00 -23.08 -3.85
C ASP A 9 -12.56 -22.53 -3.78
N LEU A 10 -12.44 -21.31 -3.26
CA LEU A 10 -11.16 -20.64 -3.05
C LEU A 10 -10.43 -21.27 -1.86
N PRO A 11 -9.09 -21.22 -1.80
CA PRO A 11 -8.33 -21.69 -0.64
C PRO A 11 -8.58 -20.80 0.59
N PRO A 12 -8.32 -21.30 1.81
CA PRO A 12 -8.48 -20.53 3.04
C PRO A 12 -7.55 -19.31 3.14
N ARG A 13 -6.44 -19.32 2.38
CA ARG A 13 -5.46 -18.25 2.27
C ARG A 13 -5.37 -17.75 0.84
N LEU A 14 -5.46 -16.44 0.68
CA LEU A 14 -5.34 -15.76 -0.61
C LEU A 14 -4.14 -14.81 -0.58
N LEU A 15 -3.23 -14.97 -1.53
CA LEU A 15 -2.12 -14.05 -1.74
C LEU A 15 -2.44 -13.14 -2.92
N ILE A 16 -2.41 -11.82 -2.70
CA ILE A 16 -2.63 -10.82 -3.74
C ILE A 16 -1.39 -9.95 -3.87
N ALA A 17 -0.78 -9.98 -5.06
CA ALA A 17 0.31 -9.09 -5.41
C ALA A 17 -0.24 -7.83 -6.10
N VAL A 18 -0.13 -6.71 -5.40
CA VAL A 18 -0.53 -5.39 -5.91
C VAL A 18 0.64 -4.73 -6.64
N GLY A 19 0.46 -4.36 -7.89
CA GLY A 19 1.50 -3.67 -8.66
C GLY A 19 1.92 -2.35 -8.00
N GLY A 20 3.20 -2.00 -8.08
CA GLY A 20 3.71 -0.75 -7.49
C GLY A 20 3.01 0.50 -8.01
N ASN A 21 2.59 0.50 -9.27
CA ASN A 21 1.84 1.60 -9.90
C ASN A 21 0.40 1.72 -9.40
N ALA A 22 -0.18 0.64 -8.84
CA ALA A 22 -1.51 0.70 -8.25
C ALA A 22 -1.51 1.45 -6.90
N ILE A 23 -0.36 1.50 -6.23
CA ILE A 23 -0.17 2.21 -4.96
C ILE A 23 0.51 3.56 -5.17
N HIS A 24 1.37 3.66 -6.18
CA HIS A 24 2.08 4.87 -6.55
C HIS A 24 1.95 5.12 -8.06
N PRO A 25 0.84 5.70 -8.51
CA PRO A 25 0.58 5.96 -9.91
C PRO A 25 1.59 6.98 -10.45
N GLU A 26 1.84 6.90 -11.74
CA GLU A 26 2.58 7.93 -12.46
C GLU A 26 1.74 9.22 -12.57
N GLY A 27 2.41 10.37 -12.62
CA GLY A 27 1.75 11.67 -12.82
C GLY A 27 1.10 12.30 -11.58
N ILE A 28 1.09 11.64 -10.41
CA ILE A 28 0.68 12.31 -9.16
C ILE A 28 1.80 13.23 -8.64
N ARG A 29 1.44 14.37 -8.03
CA ARG A 29 2.40 15.27 -7.37
C ARG A 29 3.03 14.59 -6.15
N GLY A 30 2.32 13.62 -5.58
CA GLY A 30 2.77 12.82 -4.45
C GLY A 30 2.52 13.47 -3.11
N THR A 31 1.49 14.31 -3.00
CA THR A 31 1.06 14.88 -1.72
C THR A 31 0.47 13.80 -0.80
N PRO A 32 0.45 13.99 0.53
CA PRO A 32 -0.16 13.04 1.45
C PRO A 32 -1.62 12.70 1.08
N GLU A 33 -2.38 13.70 0.62
CA GLU A 33 -3.79 13.54 0.22
C GLU A 33 -3.93 12.67 -1.03
N GLU A 34 -3.09 12.89 -2.05
CA GLU A 34 -3.10 12.08 -3.28
C GLU A 34 -2.70 10.62 -2.98
N GLN A 35 -1.75 10.43 -2.07
CA GLN A 35 -1.32 9.10 -1.62
C GLN A 35 -2.44 8.39 -0.85
N MET A 36 -3.13 9.10 0.05
CA MET A 36 -4.28 8.58 0.78
C MET A 36 -5.45 8.24 -0.16
N GLN A 37 -5.73 9.08 -1.16
CA GLN A 37 -6.75 8.79 -2.18
C GLN A 37 -6.42 7.54 -2.99
N THR A 38 -5.15 7.36 -3.34
CA THR A 38 -4.70 6.14 -4.04
C THR A 38 -4.90 4.91 -3.16
N ALA A 39 -4.48 4.97 -1.90
CA ALA A 39 -4.68 3.89 -0.94
C ALA A 39 -6.18 3.57 -0.74
N ALA A 40 -7.04 4.59 -0.70
CA ALA A 40 -8.49 4.42 -0.60
C ALA A 40 -9.13 3.74 -1.82
N ARG A 41 -8.55 3.90 -3.01
CA ARG A 41 -8.95 3.16 -4.24
C ARG A 41 -8.48 1.71 -4.19
N ALA A 42 -7.24 1.48 -3.77
CA ALA A 42 -6.72 0.12 -3.58
C ALA A 42 -7.54 -0.64 -2.54
N ALA A 43 -7.80 -0.04 -1.38
CA ALA A 43 -8.65 -0.61 -0.33
C ALA A 43 -10.06 -0.95 -0.83
N ARG A 44 -10.68 -0.06 -1.63
CA ARG A 44 -11.99 -0.35 -2.25
C ARG A 44 -11.96 -1.57 -3.15
N THR A 45 -10.86 -1.77 -3.89
CA THR A 45 -10.70 -2.91 -4.81
C THR A 45 -10.50 -4.21 -4.04
N LEU A 46 -9.85 -4.16 -2.87
CA LEU A 46 -9.61 -5.32 -2.02
C LEU A 46 -10.82 -5.70 -1.15
N LEU A 47 -11.76 -4.78 -0.92
CA LEU A 47 -12.88 -4.97 0.00
C LEU A 47 -13.74 -6.21 -0.31
N PRO A 48 -14.15 -6.49 -1.57
CA PRO A 48 -14.94 -7.70 -1.87
C PRO A 48 -14.20 -9.00 -1.57
N ILE A 49 -12.87 -8.98 -1.55
CA ILE A 49 -12.04 -10.15 -1.26
C ILE A 49 -11.91 -10.36 0.26
N LEU A 50 -11.83 -9.26 1.01
CA LEU A 50 -11.85 -9.28 2.47
C LEU A 50 -13.19 -9.83 3.02
N GLU A 51 -14.29 -9.60 2.31
CA GLU A 51 -15.63 -10.11 2.65
C GLU A 51 -15.77 -11.64 2.46
N LEU A 52 -14.83 -12.32 1.79
CA LEU A 52 -14.88 -13.77 1.57
C LEU A 52 -14.53 -14.61 2.82
N GLU A 53 -14.32 -13.97 3.97
CA GLU A 53 -13.91 -14.59 5.24
C GLU A 53 -12.66 -15.49 5.10
N ARG A 54 -11.72 -15.09 4.23
CA ARG A 54 -10.44 -15.77 4.03
C ARG A 54 -9.29 -14.95 4.60
N GLU A 55 -8.20 -15.63 4.92
CA GLU A 55 -6.96 -14.94 5.27
C GLU A 55 -6.38 -14.30 4.01
N LEU A 56 -6.30 -12.97 4.00
CA LEU A 56 -5.76 -12.19 2.89
C LEU A 56 -4.33 -11.73 3.18
N ILE A 57 -3.38 -12.16 2.35
CA ILE A 57 -2.00 -11.71 2.35
C ILE A 57 -1.83 -10.77 1.16
N VAL A 58 -1.48 -9.51 1.43
CA VAL A 58 -1.25 -8.50 0.40
C VAL A 58 0.24 -8.22 0.30
N THR A 59 0.81 -8.40 -0.89
CA THR A 59 2.16 -7.94 -1.23
C THR A 59 2.05 -6.76 -2.19
N HIS A 60 3.11 -5.95 -2.27
CA HIS A 60 3.11 -4.84 -3.21
C HIS A 60 4.47 -4.59 -3.85
N GLY A 61 4.44 -3.99 -5.04
CA GLY A 61 5.63 -3.40 -5.66
C GLY A 61 6.00 -2.08 -5.00
N ASN A 62 7.30 -1.74 -4.99
CA ASN A 62 7.82 -0.51 -4.38
C ASN A 62 8.62 0.39 -5.34
N GLY A 63 8.81 -0.02 -6.60
CA GLY A 63 9.64 0.69 -7.58
C GLY A 63 9.37 2.20 -7.69
N PRO A 64 8.12 2.64 -7.92
CA PRO A 64 7.82 4.07 -8.02
C PRO A 64 7.98 4.81 -6.68
N GLY A 65 7.66 4.14 -5.56
CA GLY A 65 7.77 4.70 -4.21
C GLY A 65 9.23 4.98 -3.86
N VAL A 66 10.09 3.97 -3.99
CA VAL A 66 11.52 4.10 -3.72
C VAL A 66 12.20 5.06 -4.71
N GLY A 67 11.83 5.03 -6.00
CA GLY A 67 12.39 5.93 -7.01
C GLY A 67 12.16 7.41 -6.66
N LYS A 68 10.94 7.78 -6.24
CA LYS A 68 10.63 9.13 -5.78
C LYS A 68 11.42 9.52 -4.52
N THR A 69 11.63 8.60 -3.59
CA THR A 69 12.41 8.86 -2.37
C THR A 69 13.89 9.09 -2.69
N ILE A 70 14.49 8.26 -3.53
CA ILE A 70 15.88 8.45 -4.00
C ILE A 70 16.01 9.80 -4.72
N MET A 71 15.06 10.14 -5.61
CA MET A 71 15.07 11.42 -6.31
C MET A 71 15.08 12.60 -5.33
N ARG A 72 14.25 12.56 -4.29
CA ARG A 72 14.24 13.59 -3.23
C ARG A 72 15.58 13.69 -2.50
N GLN A 73 16.20 12.56 -2.16
CA GLN A 73 17.51 12.56 -1.52
C GLN A 73 18.61 13.09 -2.44
N VAL A 74 18.58 12.73 -3.72
CA VAL A 74 19.53 13.24 -4.73
C VAL A 74 19.42 14.76 -4.87
N LEU A 75 18.20 15.31 -4.82
CA LEU A 75 17.95 16.75 -4.85
C LEU A 75 18.37 17.45 -3.54
N ALA A 76 18.19 16.79 -2.40
CA ALA A 76 18.50 17.34 -1.08
C ALA A 76 19.93 17.05 -0.60
N ARG A 77 20.74 16.30 -1.35
CA ARG A 77 22.06 15.78 -0.91
C ARG A 77 23.04 16.83 -0.38
N HIS A 78 22.90 18.08 -0.82
CA HIS A 78 23.73 19.20 -0.40
C HIS A 78 23.36 19.75 0.99
N ARG A 79 22.21 19.33 1.55
CA ARG A 79 21.68 19.74 2.85
C ARG A 79 21.42 18.57 3.79
N VAL A 80 21.11 17.39 3.25
CA VAL A 80 20.77 16.19 4.00
C VAL A 80 21.52 15.00 3.40
N THR A 81 22.25 14.25 4.21
CA THR A 81 22.97 13.05 3.77
C THR A 81 21.99 12.02 3.19
N PRO A 82 22.20 11.53 1.95
CA PRO A 82 21.39 10.47 1.38
C PRO A 82 21.47 9.18 2.20
N MET A 83 20.37 8.43 2.24
CA MET A 83 20.37 7.09 2.82
C MET A 83 20.67 6.07 1.72
N SER A 84 21.12 4.88 2.12
CA SER A 84 21.29 3.77 1.19
C SER A 84 19.95 3.30 0.62
N LEU A 85 20.01 2.61 -0.52
CA LEU A 85 18.83 2.16 -1.26
C LEU A 85 17.93 1.24 -0.44
N ASP A 86 18.51 0.30 0.30
CA ASP A 86 17.82 -0.62 1.19
C ASP A 86 17.05 0.11 2.30
N ILE A 87 17.63 1.15 2.89
CA ILE A 87 16.93 2.00 3.87
C ILE A 87 15.77 2.75 3.20
N CYS A 88 15.97 3.27 1.99
CA CYS A 88 14.89 3.91 1.24
C CYS A 88 13.76 2.93 0.92
N VAL A 89 14.08 1.68 0.57
CA VAL A 89 13.10 0.61 0.37
C VAL A 89 12.33 0.36 1.66
N ALA A 90 13.00 0.18 2.80
CA ALA A 90 12.36 -0.05 4.08
C ALA A 90 11.40 1.09 4.48
N ASN A 91 11.85 2.35 4.35
CA ASN A 91 11.01 3.52 4.64
C ASN A 91 9.76 3.55 3.76
N THR A 92 9.91 3.29 2.47
CA THR A 92 8.79 3.36 1.52
C THR A 92 7.82 2.20 1.68
N GLN A 93 8.29 1.00 2.05
CA GLN A 93 7.42 -0.10 2.47
C GLN A 93 6.55 0.28 3.68
N GLY A 94 7.15 0.90 4.71
CA GLY A 94 6.40 1.34 5.90
C GLY A 94 5.33 2.38 5.56
N VAL A 95 5.66 3.37 4.72
CA VAL A 95 4.71 4.40 4.28
C VAL A 95 3.54 3.77 3.50
N THR A 96 3.84 2.89 2.54
CA THR A 96 2.81 2.19 1.77
C THR A 96 1.89 1.36 2.66
N ALA A 97 2.47 0.55 3.53
CA ALA A 97 1.73 -0.31 4.45
C ALA A 97 0.82 0.52 5.36
N TYR A 98 1.35 1.61 5.93
CA TYR A 98 0.58 2.54 6.75
C TYR A 98 -0.64 3.09 6.01
N LEU A 99 -0.45 3.65 4.82
CA LEU A 99 -1.54 4.25 4.04
C LEU A 99 -2.61 3.21 3.67
N LEU A 100 -2.19 2.02 3.23
CA LEU A 100 -3.11 0.95 2.87
C LEU A 100 -3.90 0.44 4.08
N MET A 101 -3.23 0.22 5.22
CA MET A 101 -3.89 -0.19 6.45
C MET A 101 -4.87 0.86 6.95
N GLN A 102 -4.50 2.14 6.93
CA GLN A 102 -5.40 3.23 7.30
C GLN A 102 -6.63 3.25 6.38
N ALA A 103 -6.43 3.16 5.06
CA ALA A 103 -7.53 3.15 4.10
C ALA A 103 -8.47 1.94 4.28
N LEU A 104 -7.93 0.76 4.59
CA LEU A 104 -8.70 -0.45 4.90
C LEU A 104 -9.48 -0.30 6.21
N ARG A 105 -8.83 0.17 7.29
CA ARG A 105 -9.48 0.42 8.59
C ARG A 105 -10.65 1.37 8.46
N THR A 106 -10.46 2.51 7.79
CA THR A 106 -11.51 3.50 7.55
C THR A 106 -12.68 2.92 6.75
N ARG A 107 -12.42 2.01 5.79
CA ARG A 107 -13.47 1.31 5.03
C ARG A 107 -14.21 0.26 5.86
N CYS A 108 -13.51 -0.44 6.74
CA CYS A 108 -14.10 -1.46 7.63
C CYS A 108 -14.72 -0.87 8.90
N GLY A 109 -14.75 0.46 9.06
CA GLY A 109 -15.33 1.11 10.24
C GLY A 109 -14.48 1.02 11.53
N VAL A 110 -13.18 0.73 11.41
CA VAL A 110 -12.24 0.69 12.54
C VAL A 110 -11.71 2.12 12.80
N PRO A 111 -11.84 2.68 14.02
CA PRO A 111 -11.48 4.08 14.30
C PRO A 111 -10.00 4.41 14.02
N GLU A 112 -9.72 5.65 13.58
CA GLU A 112 -8.37 6.11 13.20
C GLU A 112 -7.48 6.42 14.43
N THR A 113 -6.19 6.09 14.34
CA THR A 113 -5.13 6.48 15.29
C THR A 113 -4.56 7.89 14.99
N ARG A 114 -5.44 8.88 14.81
CA ARG A 114 -5.07 10.18 14.21
C ARG A 114 -4.54 11.25 15.18
N ASP A 115 -4.18 10.88 16.42
CA ASP A 115 -3.84 11.85 17.48
C ASP A 115 -2.34 12.06 17.75
N MET A 116 -1.41 11.57 16.90
CA MET A 116 0.03 11.61 17.23
C MET A 116 0.87 12.70 16.55
N LEU A 117 0.32 13.53 15.65
CA LEU A 117 1.12 14.56 14.95
C LEU A 117 0.47 15.95 14.87
N SER A 118 -0.57 16.21 15.67
CA SER A 118 -1.12 17.56 15.89
C SER A 118 -0.49 18.21 17.13
N GLY A 119 0.83 18.40 17.08
CA GLY A 119 1.61 19.21 18.02
C GLY A 119 2.36 20.32 17.28
#